data_AF-I4VQC4-F1
#
_entry.id   AF-I4VQC4-F1
#
_cell.length_a   1.000
_cell.length_b   1.000
_cell.length_c   1.000
_cell.angle_alpha   90.00
_cell.angle_beta   90.00
_cell.angle_gamma   90.00
#
_symmetry.space_group_name_H-M   'P 1'
#
loop_
_entity.id
_entity.type
_entity.pdbx_description
1 polymer ?
#
loop_
_entity_poly.entity_id
_entity_poly.type
_entity_poly.pdbx_seq_one_letter_code
_entity_poly.pdbx_strand_id
1 'polypeptide(L)' 'TAAYASMDPAQAAAAIKKLEARMYKHAQNLEFEDAAKLRDEIHQLREQSLR' A
#
# COMPACT_ATOMS: atom_id res chain seq x y z
N THR A 1 27.10 7.18 8.54
CA THR A 1 26.06 6.47 9.32
C THR A 1 24.83 6.37 8.45
N ALA A 2 24.55 5.19 7.89
CA ALA A 2 23.43 5.00 6.97
C ALA A 2 22.12 5.00 7.76
N ALA A 3 21.49 6.16 7.89
CA ALA A 3 20.17 6.35 8.50
C ALA A 3 19.04 5.90 7.53
N TYR A 4 19.20 4.72 6.95
CA TYR A 4 18.23 4.09 6.06
C TYR A 4 17.88 2.73 6.63
N ALA A 5 17.06 2.69 7.68
CA ALA A 5 16.54 1.44 8.17
C ALA A 5 15.17 1.69 8.77
N SER A 6 14.18 1.07 8.12
CA SER A 6 12.81 0.92 8.61
C SER A 6 11.94 2.17 8.44
N MET A 7 11.10 2.20 7.39
CA MET A 7 9.81 2.88 7.53
C MET A 7 9.17 2.35 8.82
N ASP A 8 8.79 3.24 9.72
CA ASP A 8 8.04 2.87 10.92
C ASP A 8 6.84 2.02 10.48
N PRO A 9 6.67 0.78 10.98
CA PRO A 9 5.55 -0.08 10.64
C PRO A 9 4.20 0.64 10.75
N ALA A 10 4.08 1.62 11.66
CA ALA A 10 2.88 2.45 11.80
C ALA A 10 2.63 3.36 10.57
N GLN A 11 3.69 3.92 9.97
CA GLN A 11 3.59 4.73 8.75
C GLN A 11 3.22 3.87 7.54
N ALA A 12 3.80 2.67 7.42
CA ALA A 12 3.45 1.71 6.38
C ALA A 12 1.97 1.30 6.50
N ALA A 13 1.49 0.98 7.71
CA ALA A 13 0.09 0.65 7.95
C ALA A 13 -0.86 1.81 7.57
N ALA A 14 -0.50 3.05 7.88
CA ALA A 14 -1.30 4.22 7.50
C ALA A 14 -1.34 4.43 5.98
N ALA A 15 -0.22 4.20 5.27
CA ALA A 15 -0.17 4.26 3.81
C ALA A 15 -1.01 3.15 3.16
N ILE A 16 -0.89 1.90 3.65
CA ILE A 16 -1.68 0.76 3.20
C ILE A 16 -3.17 1.05 3.32
N LYS A 17 -3.64 1.56 4.47
CA LYS A 17 -5.05 1.90 4.68
C LYS A 17 -5.57 2.94 3.67
N LYS A 18 -4.74 3.92 3.29
CA LYS A 18 -5.09 4.91 2.26
C LYS A 18 -5.19 4.28 0.88
N LEU A 19 -4.27 3.39 0.53
CA LEU A 19 -4.28 2.66 -0.74
C LEU A 19 -5.49 1.70 -0.82
N GLU A 20 -5.81 1.00 0.27
CA GLU A 20 -6.99 0.13 0.35
C GLU A 20 -8.28 0.91 0.10
N ALA A 21 -8.44 2.08 0.74
CA ALA A 21 -9.61 2.94 0.50
C ALA A 21 -9.74 3.38 -0.97
N ARG A 22 -8.62 3.71 -1.64
CA ARG A 22 -8.61 4.04 -3.07
C ARG A 22 -8.94 2.82 -3.93
N MET A 23 -8.37 1.66 -3.63
CA MET A 23 -8.61 0.41 -4.33
C MET A 23 -10.10 0.04 -4.28
N TYR A 24 -10.73 0.14 -3.12
CA TYR A 24 -12.17 -0.13 -2.97
C TYR A 24 -13.01 0.86 -3.79
N LYS A 25 -12.64 2.14 -3.85
CA LYS A 25 -13.33 3.13 -4.68
C LYS A 25 -13.24 2.76 -6.17
N HIS A 26 -12.06 2.38 -6.66
CA HIS A 26 -11.88 1.92 -8.04
C HIS A 26 -12.70 0.65 -8.31
N ALA A 27 -12.72 -0.31 -7.39
CA ALA A 27 -13.54 -1.51 -7.53
C ALA A 27 -15.05 -1.21 -7.59
N GLN A 28 -15.54 -0.27 -6.79
CA GLN A 28 -16.95 0.20 -6.83
C GLN A 28 -17.29 0.87 -8.17
N ASN A 29 -16.34 1.59 -8.75
CA ASN A 29 -16.47 2.22 -10.06
C ASN A 29 -16.28 1.25 -11.23
N LEU A 30 -16.03 -0.05 -10.98
CA LEU A 30 -15.67 -1.07 -11.98
C LEU A 30 -14.33 -0.80 -12.69
N GLU A 31 -13.45 0.00 -12.08
CA GLU A 31 -12.09 0.33 -12.55
C GLU A 31 -11.10 -0.74 -12.07
N PHE A 32 -11.27 -1.97 -12.54
CA PHE A 32 -10.53 -3.13 -12.02
C PHE A 32 -9.02 -3.09 -12.27
N GLU A 33 -8.58 -2.47 -13.37
CA GLU A 33 -7.16 -2.34 -13.69
C GLU A 33 -6.43 -1.45 -12.68
N ASP A 34 -7.05 -0.35 -12.27
CA ASP A 34 -6.47 0.56 -11.27
C ASP A 34 -6.59 -0.02 -9.86
N ALA A 35 -7.67 -0.74 -9.56
CA ALA A 35 -7.77 -1.51 -8.33
C ALA A 35 -6.66 -2.59 -8.24
N ALA A 36 -6.33 -3.27 -9.35
CA ALA A 36 -5.26 -4.26 -9.40
C ALA A 36 -3.89 -3.63 -9.15
N LYS A 37 -3.58 -2.48 -9.78
CA LYS A 37 -2.32 -1.75 -9.54
C LYS A 37 -2.16 -1.38 -8.06
N LEU A 38 -3.23 -0.87 -7.44
CA LEU A 38 -3.19 -0.48 -6.02
C LEU A 38 -3.04 -1.69 -5.10
N ARG A 39 -3.65 -2.83 -5.43
CA ARG A 39 -3.44 -4.09 -4.70
C ARG A 39 -1.97 -4.50 -4.73
N ASP A 40 -1.34 -4.44 -5.91
CA ASP A 40 0.06 -4.82 -6.06
C ASP A 40 1.00 -3.85 -5.29
N GLU A 41 0.68 -2.55 -5.27
CA GLU A 41 1.39 -1.55 -4.45
C GLU A 41 1.24 -1.82 -2.95
N ILE A 42 0.04 -2.19 -2.48
CA ILE A 42 -0.19 -2.59 -1.08
C ILE A 42 0.67 -3.82 -0.71
N HIS A 43 0.76 -4.81 -1.59
CA HIS A 43 1.59 -5.99 -1.36
C HIS A 43 3.07 -5.62 -1.21
N GLN A 44 3.59 -4.77 -2.10
CA GLN A 44 4.99 -4.31 -2.00
C GLN A 44 5.26 -3.55 -0.71
N LEU A 45 4.37 -2.66 -0.28
CA LEU A 45 4.53 -1.95 0.99
C LEU A 45 4.50 -2.89 2.19
N ARG A 46 3.64 -3.91 2.19
CA ARG A 46 3.59 -4.92 3.26
C ARG A 46 4.89 -5.70 3.34
N GLU A 47 5.43 -6.15 2.21
CA GLU A 47 6.71 -6.86 2.16
C GLU A 47 7.89 -6.00 2.62
N GLN A 48 7.89 -4.71 2.29
CA GLN A 48 8.92 -3.77 2.74
C GLN A 48 8.82 -3.48 4.24
N SER A 49 7.61 -3.49 4.82
CA SER A 49 7.40 -3.28 6.26
C SER A 49 7.75 -4.48 7.13
N LEU A 50 7.83 -5.68 6.54
CA LEU A 50 8.14 -6.93 7.24
C LEU A 50 9.63 -7.33 7.14
N ARG A 51 10.41 -6.64 6.30
CA ARG A 51 11.87 -6.83 6.17
C ARG A 51 12.63 -5.93 7.16
#